data_AF-A0A8J1VYF9-F1
#
_entry.id   AF-A0A8J1VYF9-F1
#
_cell.length_a   1.000
_cell.length_b   1.000
_cell.length_c   1.000
_cell.angle_alpha   90.00
_cell.angle_beta   90.00
_cell.angle_gamma   90.00
#
_symmetry.space_group_name_H-M   'P 1'
#
loop_
_entity.id
_entity.type
_entity.pdbx_description
1 polymer ?
#
loop_
_entity_poly.entity_id
_entity_poly.type
_entity_poly.pdbx_seq_one_letter_code
_entity_poly.pdbx_strand_id
1 'polypeptide(L)'
;MLLVLPSVAAIIGASIGIQRGGSRARLRFLAENAHRAPTTVQGLYFYQKTRNYRVILAASRLGAKYGAALSGATALFVLMDETAGWMREEYFGPRGTETSNGDENEDDGLLRKKVTWRKGAVGWEDGTIAGGLLAIGAGTFYRLPRPLFVRSMIIGTTLGGLTSVLRLVQAKIGRLREEEMRRTKVEEGERPSLDQAVSKDEDGGVEREERRSRWKEARVWVPGLGGEKV
;
A
#
# COMPACT_ATOMS: atom_id res chain seq x y z
N MET A 1 1.52 -5.53 -9.39
CA MET A 1 0.18 -5.46 -8.75
C MET A 1 -0.72 -6.61 -9.17
N LEU A 2 -0.62 -7.06 -10.42
CA LEU A 2 -1.48 -8.08 -11.06
C LEU A 2 -1.72 -9.37 -10.25
N LEU A 3 -0.71 -9.91 -9.54
CA LEU A 3 -0.81 -11.19 -8.81
C LEU A 3 -1.14 -11.04 -7.32
N VAL A 4 -0.95 -9.86 -6.74
CA VAL A 4 -1.14 -9.65 -5.29
C VAL A 4 -2.63 -9.49 -4.95
N LEU A 5 -3.38 -8.76 -5.78
CA LEU A 5 -4.81 -8.55 -5.53
C LEU A 5 -5.62 -9.85 -5.64
N PRO A 6 -5.43 -10.69 -6.68
CA PRO A 6 -6.16 -11.95 -6.78
C PRO A 6 -5.77 -12.97 -5.70
N SER A 7 -4.50 -12.98 -5.25
CA SER A 7 -4.06 -13.89 -4.18
C SER A 7 -4.66 -13.51 -2.83
N VAL A 8 -4.71 -12.22 -2.48
CA VAL A 8 -5.39 -11.75 -1.27
C VAL A 8 -6.90 -12.03 -1.34
N ALA A 9 -7.52 -11.78 -2.50
CA ALA A 9 -8.92 -12.10 -2.73
C ALA A 9 -9.21 -13.61 -2.60
N ALA A 10 -8.29 -14.47 -3.07
CA ALA A 10 -8.40 -15.92 -2.92
C ALA A 10 -8.44 -16.33 -1.45
N ILE A 11 -7.55 -15.76 -0.61
CA ILE A 11 -7.48 -16.06 0.82
C ILE A 11 -8.77 -15.62 1.51
N ILE A 12 -9.23 -14.39 1.26
CA ILE A 12 -10.47 -13.86 1.84
C ILE A 12 -11.68 -14.72 1.42
N GLY A 13 -11.78 -15.04 0.13
CA GLY A 13 -12.84 -15.90 -0.41
C GLY A 13 -12.81 -17.30 0.20
N ALA A 14 -11.62 -17.88 0.35
CA ALA A 14 -11.45 -19.18 0.97
C ALA A 14 -11.86 -19.17 2.45
N SER A 15 -11.48 -18.15 3.22
CA SER A 15 -11.87 -18.02 4.63
C SER A 15 -13.39 -17.95 4.80
N ILE A 16 -14.07 -17.14 3.98
CA ILE A 16 -15.55 -17.04 3.98
C ILE A 16 -16.19 -18.38 3.60
N GLY A 17 -15.64 -19.05 2.59
CA GLY A 17 -16.11 -20.36 2.14
C GLY A 17 -15.94 -21.43 3.22
N ILE A 18 -14.79 -21.50 3.87
CA ILE A 18 -14.48 -22.43 4.97
C ILE A 18 -15.45 -22.23 6.12
N GLN A 19 -15.65 -20.99 6.58
CA GLN A 19 -16.53 -20.70 7.71
C GLN A 19 -17.98 -21.09 7.41
N ARG A 20 -18.50 -20.75 6.22
CA ARG A 20 -19.86 -21.11 5.81
C ARG A 20 -20.04 -22.62 5.56
N GLY A 21 -19.06 -23.25 4.91
CA GLY A 21 -19.08 -24.68 4.61
C GLY A 21 -19.00 -25.55 5.86
N GLY A 22 -18.08 -25.21 6.77
CA GLY A 22 -17.89 -25.93 8.02
C GLY A 22 -19.10 -25.80 8.96
N SER A 23 -19.66 -24.59 9.09
CA SER A 23 -20.83 -24.36 9.95
C SER A 23 -22.05 -25.14 9.47
N ARG A 24 -22.33 -25.14 8.16
CA ARG A 24 -23.46 -25.89 7.58
C ARG A 24 -23.29 -27.40 7.73
N ALA A 25 -22.10 -27.93 7.45
CA ALA A 25 -21.84 -29.36 7.58
C ALA A 25 -21.92 -29.83 9.04
N ARG A 26 -21.45 -29.01 9.98
CA ARG A 26 -21.56 -29.28 11.42
C ARG A 26 -23.02 -29.34 11.85
N LEU A 27 -23.82 -28.33 11.52
CA LEU A 27 -25.24 -28.28 11.88
C LEU A 27 -26.02 -29.45 11.26
N ARG A 28 -25.74 -29.79 10.00
CA ARG A 28 -26.35 -30.93 9.32
C ARG A 28 -26.00 -32.25 10.02
N PHE A 29 -24.74 -32.46 10.38
CA PHE A 29 -24.32 -33.67 11.10
C PHE A 29 -24.98 -33.78 12.48
N LEU A 30 -25.11 -32.67 13.20
CA LEU A 30 -25.80 -32.63 14.49
C LEU A 30 -27.29 -32.95 14.35
N ALA A 31 -27.95 -32.40 13.34
CA ALA A 31 -29.36 -32.69 13.05
C ALA A 31 -29.56 -34.17 12.69
N GLU A 32 -28.70 -34.73 11.82
CA GLU A 32 -28.77 -36.14 11.42
C GLU A 32 -28.53 -37.10 12.61
N ASN A 33 -27.68 -36.72 13.57
CA ASN A 33 -27.28 -37.59 14.69
C ASN A 33 -27.88 -37.19 16.05
N ALA A 34 -28.86 -36.28 16.08
CA ALA A 34 -29.47 -35.84 17.33
C ALA A 34 -30.09 -37.01 18.12
N HIS A 35 -30.54 -38.06 17.42
CA HIS A 35 -31.13 -39.26 18.00
C HIS A 35 -30.11 -40.36 18.37
N ARG A 36 -28.83 -40.23 18.02
CA ARG A 36 -27.76 -41.22 18.29
C ARG A 36 -26.60 -40.57 19.03
N ALA A 37 -26.87 -39.97 20.18
CA ALA A 37 -25.82 -39.42 21.03
C ALA A 37 -24.96 -40.57 21.60
N PRO A 38 -23.62 -40.51 21.51
CA PRO A 38 -22.75 -41.55 22.05
C PRO A 38 -22.81 -41.56 23.59
N THR A 39 -22.98 -42.74 24.18
CA THR A 39 -22.98 -42.95 25.64
C THR A 39 -21.66 -43.52 26.16
N THR A 40 -20.79 -44.04 25.28
CA THR A 40 -19.49 -44.62 25.63
C THR A 40 -18.32 -43.72 25.20
N VAL A 41 -17.20 -43.78 25.92
CA VAL A 41 -15.98 -42.99 25.63
C VAL A 41 -15.42 -43.31 24.23
N GLN A 42 -15.42 -44.59 23.83
CA GLN A 42 -14.99 -45.01 22.50
C GLN A 42 -15.93 -44.50 21.39
N GLY A 43 -17.24 -44.51 21.64
CA GLY A 43 -18.24 -43.95 20.73
C GLY A 43 -18.06 -42.45 20.51
N LEU A 44 -17.68 -41.71 21.56
CA LEU A 44 -17.39 -40.28 21.48
C LEU A 44 -16.24 -39.97 20.52
N TYR A 45 -15.17 -40.77 20.56
CA TYR A 45 -14.03 -40.62 19.64
C TYR A 45 -14.46 -40.82 18.18
N PHE A 46 -15.18 -41.91 17.87
CA PHE A 46 -15.65 -42.17 16.50
C PHE A 46 -16.64 -41.12 16.01
N TYR A 47 -17.46 -40.58 16.91
CA TYR A 47 -18.36 -39.46 16.64
C TYR A 47 -17.59 -38.19 16.26
N GLN A 48 -16.59 -37.80 17.06
CA GLN A 48 -15.75 -36.63 16.81
C GLN A 48 -14.99 -36.76 15.49
N LYS A 49 -14.43 -37.94 15.23
CA LYS A 49 -13.68 -38.26 14.01
C LYS A 49 -14.56 -38.09 12.77
N THR A 50 -15.71 -38.74 12.74
CA THR A 50 -16.65 -38.69 11.60
C THR A 50 -17.18 -37.26 11.37
N ARG A 51 -17.50 -36.55 12.46
CA ARG A 51 -17.91 -35.14 12.40
C ARG A 51 -16.83 -34.28 11.75
N ASN A 52 -15.57 -34.44 12.19
CA ASN A 52 -14.47 -33.61 11.71
C ASN A 52 -14.18 -33.84 10.22
N TYR A 53 -14.21 -35.09 9.74
CA TYR A 53 -14.02 -35.37 8.31
C TYR A 53 -15.09 -34.72 7.42
N ARG A 54 -16.37 -34.82 7.81
CA ARG A 54 -17.46 -34.21 7.04
C ARG A 54 -17.36 -32.68 7.02
N VAL A 55 -16.99 -32.09 8.16
CA VAL A 55 -16.79 -30.63 8.29
C VAL A 55 -15.60 -30.16 7.45
N ILE A 56 -14.44 -30.83 7.54
CA ILE A 56 -13.24 -30.47 6.77
C ILE A 56 -13.50 -30.58 5.27
N LEU A 57 -14.14 -31.66 4.81
CA LEU A 57 -14.44 -31.85 3.39
C LEU A 57 -15.41 -30.78 2.85
N ALA A 58 -16.44 -30.44 3.62
CA ALA A 58 -17.38 -29.40 3.23
C ALA A 58 -16.74 -28.01 3.26
N ALA A 59 -15.92 -27.73 4.27
CA ALA A 59 -15.18 -26.48 4.41
C ALA A 59 -14.17 -26.29 3.28
N SER A 60 -13.40 -27.33 2.90
CA SER A 60 -12.42 -27.26 1.82
C SER A 60 -13.09 -27.08 0.45
N ARG A 61 -14.16 -27.81 0.16
CA ARG A 61 -14.91 -27.68 -1.10
C ARG A 61 -15.52 -26.29 -1.27
N LEU A 62 -16.17 -25.77 -0.23
CA LEU A 62 -16.72 -24.40 -0.29
C LEU A 62 -15.59 -23.36 -0.30
N GLY A 63 -14.55 -23.53 0.51
CA GLY A 63 -13.37 -22.67 0.54
C GLY A 63 -12.73 -22.53 -0.85
N ALA A 64 -12.44 -23.64 -1.52
CA ALA A 64 -11.90 -23.64 -2.87
C ALA A 64 -12.84 -22.95 -3.87
N LYS A 65 -14.15 -23.23 -3.81
CA LYS A 65 -15.14 -22.60 -4.69
C LYS A 65 -15.21 -21.09 -4.52
N TYR A 66 -15.32 -20.60 -3.29
CA TYR A 66 -15.41 -19.16 -3.01
C TYR A 66 -14.07 -18.47 -3.25
N GLY A 67 -12.94 -19.10 -2.89
CA GLY A 67 -11.60 -18.59 -3.16
C GLY A 67 -11.35 -18.41 -4.66
N ALA A 68 -11.64 -19.42 -5.47
CA ALA A 68 -11.50 -19.36 -6.93
C ALA A 68 -12.46 -18.36 -7.58
N ALA A 69 -13.71 -18.30 -7.11
CA ALA A 69 -14.68 -17.34 -7.63
C ALA A 69 -14.26 -15.89 -7.37
N LEU A 70 -13.83 -15.58 -6.13
CA LEU A 70 -13.39 -14.23 -5.77
C LEU A 70 -12.09 -13.86 -6.48
N SER A 71 -11.09 -14.75 -6.49
CA SER A 71 -9.81 -14.49 -7.14
C SER A 71 -9.95 -14.33 -8.64
N GLY A 72 -10.79 -15.15 -9.28
CA GLY A 72 -11.12 -15.04 -10.71
C GLY A 72 -11.81 -13.73 -11.04
N ALA A 73 -12.80 -13.32 -10.24
CA ALA A 73 -13.47 -12.03 -10.42
C ALA A 73 -12.52 -10.84 -10.24
N THR A 74 -11.66 -10.87 -9.22
CA THR A 74 -10.65 -9.83 -8.98
C THR A 74 -9.60 -9.80 -10.09
N ALA A 75 -9.13 -10.95 -10.57
CA ALA A 75 -8.19 -11.03 -11.68
C ALA A 75 -8.80 -10.42 -12.95
N LEU A 76 -10.05 -10.75 -13.25
CA LEU A 76 -10.77 -10.20 -14.40
C LEU A 76 -10.97 -8.69 -14.27
N PHE A 77 -11.34 -8.19 -13.08
CA PHE A 77 -11.42 -6.75 -12.82
C PHE A 77 -10.10 -6.06 -13.11
N VAL A 78 -9.00 -6.57 -12.53
CA VAL A 78 -7.68 -5.95 -12.67
C VAL A 78 -7.22 -5.98 -14.11
N LEU A 79 -7.47 -7.06 -14.85
CA LEU A 79 -7.18 -7.13 -16.28
C LEU A 79 -8.00 -6.12 -17.08
N MET A 80 -9.29 -5.95 -16.77
CA MET A 80 -10.16 -5.01 -17.47
C MET A 80 -9.82 -3.55 -17.18
N ASP A 81 -9.44 -3.26 -15.93
CA ASP A 81 -8.84 -1.99 -15.56
C ASP A 81 -7.56 -1.83 -16.40
N GLU A 82 -6.61 -2.79 -16.28
CA GLU A 82 -5.46 -3.08 -17.16
C GLU A 82 -5.56 -2.49 -18.57
N THR A 83 -6.50 -3.07 -19.29
CA THR A 83 -6.76 -2.81 -20.71
C THR A 83 -7.44 -1.47 -20.93
N ALA A 84 -8.34 -1.03 -20.06
CA ALA A 84 -9.02 0.26 -20.20
C ALA A 84 -8.04 1.43 -20.16
N GLY A 85 -7.07 1.41 -19.23
CA GLY A 85 -6.06 2.47 -19.18
C GLY A 85 -5.05 2.39 -20.32
N TRP A 86 -4.67 1.20 -20.79
CA TRP A 86 -3.83 1.07 -21.99
C TRP A 86 -4.53 1.61 -23.24
N MET A 87 -5.80 1.25 -23.45
CA MET A 87 -6.64 1.79 -24.54
C MET A 87 -6.70 3.31 -24.48
N ARG A 88 -6.91 3.89 -23.29
CA ARG A 88 -6.92 5.35 -23.13
C ARG A 88 -5.58 5.98 -23.50
N GLU A 89 -4.46 5.39 -23.08
CA GLU A 89 -3.11 5.87 -23.41
C GLU A 89 -2.85 5.87 -24.92
N GLU A 90 -3.37 4.85 -25.63
CA GLU A 90 -3.26 4.74 -27.09
C GLU A 90 -4.06 5.83 -27.82
N TYR A 91 -5.31 6.10 -27.39
CA TYR A 91 -6.19 7.06 -28.10
C TYR A 91 -6.01 8.52 -27.68
N PHE A 92 -5.75 8.81 -26.41
CA PHE A 92 -5.72 10.17 -25.86
C PHE A 92 -4.33 10.62 -25.41
N GLY A 93 -3.32 9.78 -25.59
CA GLY A 93 -1.97 10.00 -25.10
C GLY A 93 -1.83 9.80 -23.58
N PRO A 94 -0.60 9.64 -23.06
CA PRO A 94 -0.38 9.45 -21.64
C PRO A 94 -0.72 10.73 -20.86
N ARG A 95 -1.79 10.71 -20.07
CA ARG A 95 -2.09 11.79 -19.13
C ARG A 95 -1.11 11.75 -17.96
N GLY A 96 -0.35 12.84 -17.79
CA GLY A 96 0.62 12.99 -16.71
C GLY A 96 1.95 12.30 -17.00
N THR A 97 2.57 12.59 -18.16
CA THR A 97 4.00 12.38 -18.35
C THR A 97 4.78 13.30 -17.41
N GLU A 98 4.89 12.94 -16.14
CA GLU A 98 6.22 13.03 -15.55
C GLU A 98 6.91 11.76 -16.01
N THR A 99 7.72 11.93 -17.05
CA THR A 99 8.96 11.19 -17.19
C THR A 99 9.54 10.90 -15.81
N SER A 100 9.45 9.65 -15.35
CA SER A 100 10.62 9.06 -14.71
C SER A 100 11.61 8.79 -15.86
N ASN A 101 12.18 9.88 -16.38
CA ASN A 101 13.50 9.86 -16.99
C ASN A 101 14.43 10.02 -15.79
N GLY A 102 15.14 8.95 -15.45
CA GLY A 102 15.91 8.85 -14.22
C GLY A 102 15.18 7.97 -13.23
N ASP A 103 15.40 6.66 -13.34
CA ASP A 103 16.03 5.89 -12.26
C ASP A 103 16.28 4.47 -12.79
N GLU A 104 17.20 4.40 -13.75
CA GLU A 104 18.17 3.30 -13.82
C GLU A 104 19.09 3.40 -12.60
N ASN A 105 18.52 3.30 -11.39
CA ASN A 105 19.28 3.16 -10.17
C ASN A 105 18.90 1.80 -9.58
N GLU A 106 19.70 0.81 -9.97
CA GLU A 106 20.12 -0.27 -9.09
C GLU A 106 20.39 0.35 -7.72
N ASP A 107 19.47 0.21 -6.74
CA ASP A 107 19.69 0.26 -5.29
C ASP A 107 18.38 0.60 -4.54
N ASP A 108 17.34 -0.24 -4.66
CA ASP A 108 16.17 -0.20 -3.75
C ASP A 108 15.65 -1.62 -3.50
N GLY A 109 16.43 -2.37 -2.71
CA GLY A 109 16.36 -3.83 -2.56
C GLY A 109 15.10 -4.45 -1.91
N LEU A 110 14.03 -3.70 -1.59
CA LEU A 110 12.86 -4.28 -0.90
C LEU A 110 11.48 -3.76 -1.32
N LEU A 111 11.38 -2.71 -2.16
CA LEU A 111 10.10 -2.10 -2.51
C LEU A 111 9.67 -2.42 -3.95
N ARG A 112 8.97 -3.55 -4.06
CA ARG A 112 7.96 -3.90 -5.10
C ARG A 112 8.14 -3.22 -6.47
N LYS A 113 8.90 -3.88 -7.34
CA LYS A 113 8.79 -3.76 -8.81
C LYS A 113 7.31 -3.71 -9.21
N LYS A 114 6.85 -2.56 -9.69
CA LYS A 114 5.46 -2.32 -10.08
C LYS A 114 5.18 -3.10 -11.36
N VAL A 115 4.76 -4.36 -11.23
CA VAL A 115 4.28 -5.16 -12.38
C VAL A 115 2.91 -4.62 -12.79
N THR A 116 2.91 -3.65 -13.70
CA THR A 116 1.77 -3.12 -14.46
C THR A 116 2.26 -2.80 -15.87
N TRP A 117 1.42 -3.00 -16.88
CA TRP A 117 1.77 -2.71 -18.28
C TRP A 117 1.39 -1.28 -18.72
N ARG A 118 0.65 -0.53 -17.90
CA ARG A 118 0.33 0.88 -18.16
C ARG A 118 1.48 1.79 -17.76
N LYS A 119 1.68 2.88 -18.51
CA LYS A 119 2.73 3.87 -18.24
C LYS A 119 2.20 5.12 -17.55
N GLY A 120 0.93 5.47 -17.75
CA GLY A 120 0.31 6.71 -17.25
C GLY A 120 -0.37 6.60 -15.88
N ALA A 121 -0.80 7.75 -15.35
CA ALA A 121 -1.57 7.82 -14.12
C ALA A 121 -2.99 7.21 -14.29
N VAL A 122 -3.54 6.67 -13.20
CA VAL A 122 -4.87 6.04 -13.19
C VAL A 122 -5.94 7.11 -13.31
N GLY A 123 -6.81 7.01 -14.31
CA GLY A 123 -7.99 7.86 -14.44
C GLY A 123 -9.12 7.38 -13.53
N TRP A 124 -9.96 8.31 -13.06
CA TRP A 124 -11.20 7.95 -12.36
C TRP A 124 -12.18 7.19 -13.29
N GLU A 125 -12.12 7.49 -14.59
CA GLU A 125 -12.87 6.85 -15.68
C GLU A 125 -12.54 5.35 -15.79
N ASP A 126 -11.25 4.99 -15.67
CA ASP A 126 -10.74 3.62 -15.87
C ASP A 126 -11.42 2.61 -14.92
N GLY A 127 -11.68 3.02 -13.66
CA GLY A 127 -12.33 2.15 -12.66
C GLY A 127 -13.84 1.98 -12.85
N THR A 128 -14.52 3.02 -13.33
CA THR A 128 -15.96 2.97 -13.64
C THR A 128 -16.25 2.09 -14.85
N ILE A 129 -15.40 2.18 -15.89
CA ILE A 129 -15.49 1.38 -17.11
C ILE A 129 -15.17 -0.08 -16.81
N ALA A 130 -14.08 -0.34 -16.08
CA ALA A 130 -13.71 -1.70 -15.66
C ALA A 130 -14.81 -2.36 -14.81
N GLY A 131 -15.38 -1.62 -13.84
CA GLY A 131 -16.46 -2.11 -12.99
C GLY A 131 -17.77 -2.37 -13.74
N GLY A 132 -18.11 -1.50 -14.70
CA GLY A 132 -19.28 -1.68 -15.57
C GLY A 132 -19.15 -2.88 -16.51
N LEU A 133 -17.99 -3.04 -17.17
CA LEU A 133 -17.71 -4.18 -18.04
C LEU A 133 -17.74 -5.51 -17.28
N LEU A 134 -17.18 -5.53 -16.05
CA LEU A 134 -17.24 -6.71 -15.20
C LEU A 134 -18.68 -7.05 -14.79
N ALA A 135 -19.50 -6.05 -14.48
CA ALA A 135 -20.91 -6.25 -14.16
C ALA A 135 -21.71 -6.81 -15.35
N ILE A 136 -21.40 -6.37 -16.58
CA ILE A 136 -21.99 -6.93 -17.80
C ILE A 136 -21.55 -8.39 -17.97
N GLY A 137 -20.25 -8.67 -17.87
CA GLY A 137 -19.70 -10.03 -18.01
C GLY A 137 -20.24 -11.01 -16.96
N ALA A 138 -20.32 -10.58 -15.70
CA ALA A 138 -20.94 -11.37 -14.64
C ALA A 138 -22.44 -11.56 -14.85
N GLY A 139 -23.13 -10.51 -15.32
CA GLY A 139 -24.55 -10.52 -15.66
C GLY A 139 -24.93 -11.56 -16.71
N THR A 140 -24.15 -11.62 -17.79
CA THR A 140 -24.34 -12.57 -18.89
C THR A 140 -23.94 -13.99 -18.49
N PHE A 141 -22.80 -14.15 -17.82
CA PHE A 141 -22.29 -15.47 -17.40
C PHE A 141 -23.19 -16.16 -16.37
N TYR A 142 -23.67 -15.41 -15.37
CA TYR A 142 -24.56 -15.96 -14.33
C TYR A 142 -26.05 -15.90 -14.69
N ARG A 143 -26.40 -15.45 -15.90
CA ARG A 143 -27.80 -15.26 -16.35
C ARG A 143 -28.67 -14.62 -15.25
N LEU A 144 -28.21 -13.49 -14.73
CA LEU A 144 -28.88 -12.86 -13.60
C LEU A 144 -30.29 -12.38 -13.99
N PRO A 145 -31.30 -12.58 -13.12
CA PRO A 145 -32.62 -11.97 -13.26
C PRO A 145 -32.50 -10.45 -13.41
N ARG A 146 -33.33 -9.85 -14.27
CA ARG A 146 -33.35 -8.40 -14.59
C ARG A 146 -33.14 -7.46 -13.38
N PRO A 147 -33.79 -7.64 -12.21
CA PRO A 147 -33.58 -6.75 -11.06
C PRO A 147 -32.21 -6.90 -10.39
N LEU A 148 -31.60 -8.10 -10.43
CA LEU A 148 -30.27 -8.35 -9.87
C LEU A 148 -29.17 -7.80 -10.80
N PHE A 149 -29.42 -7.83 -12.10
CA PHE A 149 -28.53 -7.25 -13.10
C PHE A 149 -28.33 -5.74 -12.90
N VAL A 150 -29.42 -4.97 -12.76
CA VAL A 150 -29.35 -3.52 -12.54
C VAL A 150 -28.59 -3.18 -11.26
N ARG A 151 -28.82 -3.94 -10.18
CA ARG A 151 -28.08 -3.75 -8.92
C ARG A 151 -26.59 -4.04 -9.08
N SER A 152 -26.22 -5.11 -9.77
CA SER A 152 -24.81 -5.40 -10.04
C SER A 152 -24.14 -4.31 -10.88
N MET A 153 -24.87 -3.69 -11.81
CA MET A 153 -24.35 -2.61 -12.64
C MET A 153 -24.11 -1.32 -11.85
N ILE A 154 -25.05 -0.95 -10.97
CA ILE A 154 -24.91 0.20 -10.07
C ILE A 154 -23.77 -0.03 -9.08
N ILE A 155 -23.71 -1.22 -8.46
CA ILE A 155 -22.65 -1.55 -7.50
C ILE A 155 -21.29 -1.59 -8.21
N GLY A 156 -21.20 -2.20 -9.39
CA GLY A 156 -19.95 -2.30 -10.15
C GLY A 156 -19.39 -0.94 -10.55
N THR A 157 -20.23 -0.04 -11.06
CA THR A 157 -19.83 1.31 -11.47
C THR A 157 -19.48 2.21 -10.28
N THR A 158 -20.31 2.21 -9.23
CA THR A 158 -20.08 3.04 -8.03
C THR A 158 -18.84 2.59 -7.25
N LEU A 159 -18.68 1.28 -7.04
CA LEU A 159 -17.53 0.72 -6.32
C LEU A 159 -16.24 0.85 -7.15
N GLY A 160 -16.33 0.68 -8.46
CA GLY A 160 -15.21 0.91 -9.39
C GLY A 160 -14.75 2.37 -9.38
N GLY A 161 -15.69 3.32 -9.46
CA GLY A 161 -15.39 4.76 -9.35
C GLY A 161 -14.78 5.13 -8.00
N LEU A 162 -15.35 4.62 -6.90
CA LEU A 162 -14.84 4.87 -5.54
C LEU A 162 -13.41 4.33 -5.36
N THR A 163 -13.11 3.16 -5.92
CA THR A 163 -11.76 2.58 -5.88
C THR A 163 -10.75 3.45 -6.62
N SER A 164 -11.10 4.00 -7.78
CA SER A 164 -10.20 4.90 -8.52
C SER A 164 -10.02 6.25 -7.84
N VAL A 165 -11.07 6.81 -7.22
CA VAL A 165 -10.95 8.04 -6.42
C VAL A 165 -9.98 7.84 -5.26
N LEU A 166 -10.07 6.71 -4.55
CA LEU A 166 -9.14 6.39 -3.46
C LEU A 166 -7.68 6.31 -3.93
N ARG A 167 -7.44 5.71 -5.10
CA ARG A 167 -6.10 5.68 -5.71
C ARG A 167 -5.60 7.08 -6.06
N LEU A 168 -6.48 7.95 -6.56
CA LEU A 168 -6.13 9.33 -6.88
C LEU A 168 -5.74 10.13 -5.63
N VAL A 169 -6.46 9.93 -4.53
CA VAL A 169 -6.16 10.56 -3.23
C VAL A 169 -4.83 10.06 -2.69
N GLN A 170 -4.58 8.74 -2.72
CA GLN A 170 -3.29 8.18 -2.30
C GLN A 170 -2.12 8.73 -3.13
N ALA A 171 -2.29 8.87 -4.44
CA ALA A 171 -1.28 9.45 -5.32
C ALA A 171 -1.01 10.93 -5.02
N LYS A 172 -2.05 11.68 -4.61
CA LYS A 172 -1.89 13.07 -4.16
C LYS A 172 -1.14 13.17 -2.84
N ILE A 173 -1.49 12.33 -1.87
CA ILE A 173 -0.83 12.29 -0.55
C ILE A 173 0.64 11.88 -0.68
N GLY A 174 0.96 10.93 -1.56
CA GLY A 174 2.34 10.53 -1.83
C GLY A 174 3.23 11.69 -2.30
N ARG A 175 2.74 12.48 -3.26
CA ARG A 175 3.46 13.65 -3.79
C ARG A 175 3.72 14.72 -2.73
N LEU A 176 2.73 15.01 -1.89
CA LEU A 176 2.90 15.98 -0.79
C LEU A 176 4.00 15.53 0.18
N ARG A 177 4.07 14.22 0.48
CA ARG A 177 5.09 13.67 1.38
C ARG A 177 6.50 13.74 0.78
N GLU A 178 6.63 13.55 -0.53
CA GLU A 178 7.92 13.70 -1.23
C GLU A 178 8.40 15.15 -1.25
N GLU A 179 7.50 16.11 -1.46
CA GLU A 179 7.83 17.54 -1.36
C GLU A 179 8.31 17.91 0.05
N GLU A 180 7.64 17.40 1.10
CA GLU A 180 8.07 17.56 2.49
C GLU A 180 9.47 16.97 2.72
N MET A 181 9.72 15.73 2.28
CA MET A 181 11.04 15.11 2.42
C MET A 181 12.13 15.85 1.66
N ARG A 182 11.84 16.39 0.47
CA ARG A 182 12.77 17.23 -0.30
C ARG A 182 13.07 18.53 0.45
N ARG A 183 12.06 19.19 1.01
CA ARG A 183 12.24 20.38 1.85
C ARG A 183 13.08 20.09 3.09
N THR A 184 12.80 18.99 3.79
CA THR A 184 13.57 18.58 4.97
C THR A 184 15.03 18.28 4.62
N LYS A 185 15.29 17.57 3.50
CA LYS A 185 16.67 17.31 3.03
C LYS A 185 17.42 18.60 2.65
N VAL A 186 16.75 19.58 2.05
CA VAL A 186 17.34 20.89 1.73
C VAL A 186 17.66 21.64 3.02
N GLU A 187 16.71 21.72 3.97
CA GLU A 187 16.94 22.34 5.28
C GLU A 187 18.06 21.63 6.07
N GLU A 188 18.12 20.31 6.06
CA GLU A 188 19.13 19.51 6.75
C GLU A 188 20.50 19.55 6.07
N GLY A 189 20.56 19.81 4.76
CA GLY A 189 21.80 20.06 4.02
C GLY A 189 22.34 21.49 4.17
N GLU A 190 21.47 22.46 4.43
CA GLU A 190 21.83 23.87 4.65
C GLU A 190 22.28 24.13 6.09
N ARG A 191 21.68 23.44 7.08
CA ARG A 191 22.07 23.45 8.50
C ARG A 191 23.55 23.16 8.80
N PRO A 192 24.23 22.13 8.26
CA PRO A 192 25.65 21.87 8.54
C PRO A 192 26.56 22.98 8.05
N SER A 193 26.16 23.74 7.02
CA SER A 193 26.91 24.92 6.56
C SER A 193 26.68 26.15 7.46
N LEU A 194 25.46 26.32 7.98
CA LEU A 194 25.14 27.36 8.95
C LEU A 194 25.80 27.08 10.31
N ASP A 195 25.77 25.83 10.80
CA ASP A 195 26.40 25.43 12.05
C ASP A 195 27.93 25.60 12.00
N GLN A 196 28.56 25.29 10.85
CA GLN A 196 30.00 25.54 10.62
C GLN A 196 30.35 27.03 10.48
N ALA A 197 29.44 27.84 9.93
CA ALA A 197 29.64 29.29 9.84
C ALA A 197 29.49 29.94 11.23
N VAL A 198 28.47 29.53 11.99
CA VAL A 198 28.24 29.97 13.38
C VAL A 198 29.40 29.56 14.28
N SER A 199 29.91 28.32 14.17
CA SER A 199 31.07 27.89 14.98
C SER A 199 32.33 28.68 14.65
N LYS A 200 32.59 28.99 13.37
CA LYS A 200 33.72 29.83 12.96
C LYS A 200 33.59 31.27 13.44
N ASP A 201 32.38 31.81 13.47
CA ASP A 201 32.11 33.17 13.96
C ASP A 201 32.26 33.26 15.49
N GLU A 202 31.85 32.22 16.23
CA GLU A 202 32.07 32.11 17.68
C GLU A 202 33.56 31.99 18.01
N ASP A 203 34.29 31.07 17.35
CA ASP A 203 35.74 30.90 17.54
C ASP A 203 36.50 32.19 17.19
N GLY A 204 36.13 32.86 16.09
CA GLY A 204 36.70 34.14 15.69
C GLY A 204 36.29 35.32 16.58
N GLY A 205 35.22 35.18 17.37
CA GLY A 205 34.81 36.12 18.42
C GLY A 205 35.69 35.99 19.66
N VAL A 206 35.89 34.75 20.12
CA VAL A 206 36.75 34.41 21.27
C VAL A 206 38.20 34.84 21.00
N GLU A 207 38.74 34.54 19.83
CA GLU A 207 40.11 34.93 19.45
C GLU A 207 40.27 36.46 19.35
N ARG A 208 39.22 37.17 18.91
CA ARG A 208 39.20 38.64 18.89
C ARG A 208 39.17 39.24 20.29
N GLU A 209 38.46 38.64 21.24
CA GLU A 209 38.45 39.08 22.64
C GLU A 209 39.78 38.81 23.33
N GLU A 210 40.38 37.62 23.16
CA GLU A 210 41.71 37.30 23.68
C GLU A 210 42.78 38.26 23.16
N ARG A 211 42.77 38.54 21.85
CA ARG A 211 43.66 39.55 21.26
C ARG A 211 43.44 40.93 21.88
N ARG A 212 42.18 41.34 22.10
CA ARG A 212 41.87 42.64 22.70
C ARG A 212 42.35 42.72 24.16
N SER A 213 42.28 41.62 24.91
CA SER A 213 42.82 41.51 26.27
C SER A 213 44.34 41.56 26.29
N ARG A 214 45.02 40.82 25.41
CA ARG A 214 46.50 40.89 25.25
C ARG A 214 46.99 42.28 24.89
N TRP A 215 46.27 43.01 24.02
CA TRP A 215 46.61 44.40 23.69
C TRP A 215 46.46 45.35 24.87
N LYS A 216 45.50 45.11 25.77
CA LYS A 216 45.34 45.89 27.00
C LYS A 216 46.48 45.61 27.98
N GLU A 217 46.89 44.36 28.14
CA GLU A 217 48.04 43.99 28.97
C GLU A 217 49.36 44.57 28.43
N ALA A 218 49.58 44.50 27.11
CA ALA A 218 50.79 45.05 26.48
C ALA A 218 50.88 46.58 26.60
N ARG A 219 49.74 47.30 26.67
CA ARG A 219 49.73 48.75 26.89
C ARG A 219 50.08 49.15 28.33
N VAL A 220 49.97 48.25 29.29
CA VAL A 220 50.31 48.50 30.70
C VAL A 220 51.83 48.38 30.94
N TRP A 221 52.59 47.76 30.03
CA TRP A 221 54.05 47.63 30.14
C TRP A 221 54.76 48.68 29.29
N VAL A 222 55.15 49.80 29.91
CA VAL A 222 56.07 50.81 29.32
C VAL A 222 57.41 50.72 30.06
N PRO A 223 58.47 50.14 29.48
CA PRO A 223 59.81 50.20 30.03
C PRO A 223 60.42 51.57 29.76
N GLY A 224 60.98 52.16 30.82
CA GLY A 224 61.64 53.46 30.80
C GLY A 224 62.79 53.53 29.79
N LEU A 225 62.78 54.63 29.04
CA LEU A 225 63.85 55.12 28.19
C LEU A 225 65.12 55.42 29.00
N GLY A 226 66.27 55.19 28.37
CA GLY A 226 67.59 55.31 28.95
C GLY A 226 68.03 56.73 29.33
N GLY A 227 69.13 56.78 30.08
CA GLY A 227 69.87 58.00 30.37
C GLY A 227 71.36 57.72 30.36
N GLU A 228 72.04 58.14 29.30
CA GLU A 228 73.49 58.36 29.27
C GLU A 228 73.71 59.82 28.83
N LYS A 229 74.41 60.59 29.66
CA LYS A 229 74.82 61.98 29.44
C LYS A 229 76.29 62.14 29.86
N VAL A 230 77.00 62.85 28.99
CA VAL A 230 78.36 63.45 29.10
C VAL A 230 79.53 62.50 28.94
#